data_AF-A0A954V0L1-F1
#
_entry.id   AF-A0A954V0L1-F1
#
_cell.length_a   1.000
_cell.length_b   1.000
_cell.length_c   1.000
_cell.angle_alpha   90.00
_cell.angle_beta   90.00
_cell.angle_gamma   90.00
#
_symmetry.space_group_name_H-M   'P 1'
#
loop_
_entity.id
_entity.type
_entity.pdbx_description
1 polymer ?
#
loop_
_entity_poly.entity_id
_entity_poly.type
_entity_poly.pdbx_seq_one_letter_code
_entity_poly.pdbx_strand_id
1 'polypeptide(L)'
;MHSQFIEQLQAAPLATVSDYYASRLAASPKAIEYLKRHALHCESLPTGFSDRSLGNHIPKRALKFGAAIRKQLESFGLYRDNGREHFRGMVTVPLHSTSGQVGGIYGRRIDMSNGGPIEQHIGQGIFNARALQQFDECIVTTTVLDAWTFYA
;
A
#
# COMPACT_ATOMS: atom_id res chain seq x y z
N MET A 1 4.97 -7.23 23.34
CA MET A 1 4.10 -7.82 22.30
C MET A 1 4.18 -7.10 20.93
N HIS A 2 4.87 -5.95 20.79
CA HIS A 2 5.04 -5.24 19.50
C HIS A 2 6.42 -5.46 18.81
N SER A 3 7.25 -6.38 19.28
CA SER A 3 8.64 -6.51 18.77
C SER A 3 8.69 -7.00 17.32
N GLN A 4 7.94 -8.05 16.98
CA GLN A 4 8.01 -8.67 15.65
C GLN A 4 7.55 -7.74 14.51
N PHE A 5 6.44 -7.01 14.69
CA PHE A 5 5.97 -6.06 13.67
C PHE A 5 6.99 -4.96 13.42
N ILE A 6 7.61 -4.44 14.48
CA ILE A 6 8.62 -3.38 14.35
C ILE A 6 9.91 -3.92 13.69
N GLU A 7 10.34 -5.13 14.04
CA GLU A 7 11.48 -5.78 13.39
C GLU A 7 11.24 -5.94 11.88
N GLN A 8 10.06 -6.45 11.49
CA GLN A 8 9.65 -6.56 10.09
C GLN A 8 9.59 -5.19 9.41
N LEU A 9 8.98 -4.20 10.06
CA LEU A 9 8.84 -2.85 9.55
C LEU A 9 10.18 -2.17 9.30
N GLN A 10 11.19 -2.43 10.14
CA GLN A 10 12.54 -1.91 9.95
C GLN A 10 13.28 -2.63 8.82
N ALA A 11 13.10 -3.95 8.69
CA ALA A 11 13.77 -4.77 7.69
C ALA A 11 13.19 -4.58 6.27
N ALA A 12 11.86 -4.52 6.14
CA ALA A 12 11.15 -4.44 4.87
C ALA A 12 9.92 -3.50 4.97
N PRO A 13 10.13 -2.16 5.08
CA PRO A 13 9.06 -1.21 5.37
C PRO A 13 7.87 -1.28 4.40
N LEU A 14 8.14 -1.35 3.10
CA LEU A 14 7.10 -1.37 2.07
C LEU A 14 6.27 -2.65 2.14
N ALA A 15 6.93 -3.82 2.20
CA ALA A 15 6.24 -5.10 2.33
C ALA A 15 5.40 -5.17 3.62
N THR A 16 5.99 -4.80 4.76
CA THR A 16 5.28 -4.85 6.05
C THR A 16 4.08 -3.91 6.08
N VAL A 17 4.17 -2.71 5.50
CA VAL A 17 3.03 -1.79 5.42
C VAL A 17 1.98 -2.28 4.42
N SER A 18 2.38 -2.88 3.29
CA SER A 18 1.44 -3.50 2.35
C SER A 18 0.65 -4.63 3.02
N ASP A 19 1.30 -5.52 3.74
CA ASP A 19 0.65 -6.61 4.49
C ASP A 19 -0.27 -6.06 5.59
N TYR A 20 0.20 -5.02 6.30
CA TYR A 20 -0.63 -4.33 7.27
C TYR A 20 -1.90 -3.78 6.63
N TYR A 21 -1.81 -3.02 5.54
CA TYR A 21 -2.98 -2.49 4.83
C TYR A 21 -3.89 -3.59 4.30
N ALA A 22 -3.34 -4.69 3.78
CA ALA A 22 -4.12 -5.87 3.37
C ALA A 22 -4.98 -6.40 4.52
N SER A 23 -4.40 -6.53 5.72
CA SER A 23 -5.13 -6.97 6.92
C SER A 23 -6.26 -6.00 7.34
N ARG A 24 -6.16 -4.72 6.97
CA ARG A 24 -7.17 -3.69 7.31
C ARG A 24 -8.33 -3.63 6.32
N LEU A 25 -8.22 -4.21 5.13
CA LEU A 25 -9.27 -4.11 4.10
C LEU A 25 -10.59 -4.71 4.57
N ALA A 26 -10.56 -5.90 5.19
CA ALA A 26 -11.75 -6.60 5.68
C ALA A 26 -12.56 -5.79 6.71
N ALA A 27 -11.89 -4.91 7.46
CA ALA A 27 -12.52 -4.05 8.46
C ALA A 27 -13.15 -2.77 7.87
N SER A 28 -13.07 -2.56 6.56
CA SER A 28 -13.57 -1.35 5.88
C SER A 28 -14.65 -1.69 4.84
N PRO A 29 -15.93 -1.78 5.24
CA PRO A 29 -17.03 -2.03 4.32
C PRO A 29 -17.09 -1.03 3.15
N LYS A 30 -16.78 0.24 3.42
CA LYS A 30 -16.74 1.30 2.39
C LYS A 30 -15.66 1.05 1.32
N ALA A 31 -14.49 0.56 1.72
CA ALA A 31 -13.43 0.24 0.77
C ALA A 31 -13.80 -0.99 -0.08
N ILE A 32 -14.39 -2.01 0.54
CA ILE A 32 -14.87 -3.20 -0.16
C ILE A 32 -15.99 -2.83 -1.16
N GLU A 33 -16.95 -2.01 -0.75
CA GLU A 33 -18.02 -1.53 -1.63
C GLU A 33 -17.46 -0.75 -2.83
N TYR A 34 -16.49 0.13 -2.60
CA TYR A 34 -15.77 0.83 -3.67
C TYR A 34 -15.14 -0.16 -4.65
N LEU A 35 -14.36 -1.13 -4.17
CA LEU A 35 -13.71 -2.13 -5.03
C LEU A 35 -14.73 -2.93 -5.84
N LYS A 36 -15.83 -3.37 -5.22
CA LYS A 36 -16.91 -4.10 -5.92
C LYS A 36 -17.57 -3.26 -7.00
N ARG A 37 -17.88 -1.99 -6.71
CA ARG A 37 -18.49 -1.06 -7.67
C ARG A 37 -17.63 -0.82 -8.91
N HIS A 38 -16.32 -0.90 -8.75
CA HIS A 38 -15.34 -0.68 -9.81
C HIS A 38 -14.80 -1.97 -10.44
N ALA A 39 -15.35 -3.15 -10.10
CA ALA A 39 -14.85 -4.46 -10.55
C ALA A 39 -13.35 -4.70 -10.23
N LEU A 40 -12.90 -4.22 -9.06
CA LEU A 40 -11.53 -4.35 -8.56
C LEU A 40 -11.43 -5.28 -7.33
N HIS A 41 -12.55 -5.86 -6.89
CA HIS A 41 -12.56 -6.71 -5.70
C HIS A 41 -12.09 -8.12 -6.04
N CYS A 42 -10.87 -8.45 -5.62
CA CYS A 42 -10.23 -9.72 -5.93
C CYS A 42 -9.50 -10.26 -4.69
N GLU A 43 -9.76 -11.52 -4.32
CA GLU A 43 -9.12 -12.16 -3.16
C GLU A 43 -7.67 -12.57 -3.41
N SER A 44 -7.30 -12.83 -4.67
CA SER A 44 -5.94 -13.28 -5.03
C SER A 44 -4.94 -12.14 -5.15
N LEU A 45 -5.39 -10.89 -5.09
CA LEU A 45 -4.52 -9.72 -4.99
C LEU A 45 -4.36 -9.30 -3.53
N PRO A 46 -3.12 -8.95 -3.09
CA PRO A 46 -2.86 -8.38 -1.77
C PRO A 46 -3.34 -6.92 -1.70
N THR A 47 -4.64 -6.71 -1.93
CA THR A 47 -5.29 -5.41 -1.87
C THR A 47 -5.46 -5.01 -0.41
N GLY A 48 -5.10 -3.77 -0.10
CA GLY A 48 -5.17 -3.19 1.24
C GLY A 48 -5.96 -1.91 1.33
N PHE A 49 -6.12 -1.43 2.56
CA PHE A 49 -6.72 -0.13 2.85
C PHE A 49 -5.97 0.60 3.97
N SER A 50 -5.56 1.86 3.72
CA SER A 50 -4.97 2.72 4.75
C SER A 50 -6.07 3.41 5.56
N ASP A 51 -6.41 2.78 6.68
CA ASP A 51 -7.48 3.20 7.60
C ASP A 51 -7.03 4.17 8.70
N ARG A 52 -5.77 4.65 8.64
CA ARG A 52 -5.16 5.62 9.57
C ARG A 52 -4.65 5.03 10.89
N SER A 53 -4.59 3.71 10.99
CA SER A 53 -4.26 3.02 12.24
C SER A 53 -2.80 2.56 12.34
N LEU A 54 -1.99 2.64 11.28
CA LEU A 54 -0.60 2.15 11.26
C LEU A 54 0.22 2.77 12.41
N GLY A 55 0.00 4.05 12.69
CA GLY A 55 0.70 4.78 13.75
C GLY A 55 0.48 4.24 15.16
N ASN A 56 -0.59 3.46 15.40
CA ASN A 56 -0.88 2.86 16.69
C ASN A 56 0.09 1.71 17.03
N HIS A 57 0.72 1.12 16.02
CA HIS A 57 1.69 0.03 16.17
C HIS A 57 3.13 0.54 16.32
N ILE A 58 3.36 1.84 16.20
CA ILE A 58 4.69 2.44 16.24
C ILE A 58 4.88 3.19 17.57
N PRO A 59 5.99 2.95 18.32
CA PRO A 59 6.28 3.64 19.58
C PRO A 59 6.15 5.16 19.46
N LYS A 60 5.77 5.85 20.54
CA LYS A 60 5.51 7.30 20.54
C LYS A 60 6.69 8.09 19.95
N ARG A 61 6.40 9.16 19.19
CA ARG A 61 7.40 10.05 18.57
C ARG A 61 8.38 10.67 19.58
N ALA A 62 7.95 10.85 20.83
CA ALA A 62 8.81 11.37 21.91
C ALA A 62 9.95 10.42 22.30
N LEU A 63 9.83 9.12 21.99
CA LEU A 63 10.89 8.14 22.22
C LEU A 63 11.87 8.16 21.04
N LYS A 64 13.18 8.15 21.31
CA LYS A 64 14.24 8.12 20.28
C LYS A 64 14.00 7.04 19.22
N PHE A 65 13.61 5.85 19.66
CA PHE A 65 13.30 4.72 18.80
C PHE A 65 12.05 4.95 17.93
N GLY A 66 10.97 5.50 18.50
CA GLY A 66 9.74 5.82 17.78
C GLY A 66 9.92 6.96 16.75
N ALA A 67 10.79 7.92 17.05
CA ALA A 67 11.20 8.96 16.11
C ALA A 67 12.01 8.38 14.94
N ALA A 68 12.95 7.46 15.21
CA ALA A 68 13.76 6.81 14.19
C ALA A 68 12.91 6.01 13.19
N ILE A 69 11.95 5.22 13.68
CA ILE A 69 11.04 4.46 12.81
C ILE A 69 10.21 5.41 11.93
N ARG A 70 9.63 6.47 12.50
CA ARG A 70 8.86 7.44 11.70
C ARG A 70 9.70 8.12 10.63
N LYS A 71 10.95 8.49 10.96
CA LYS A 71 11.89 9.04 9.99
C LYS A 71 12.19 8.06 8.85
N GLN A 72 12.32 6.76 9.16
CA GLN A 72 12.44 5.72 8.14
C GLN A 72 11.18 5.66 7.27
N LEU A 73 9.97 5.62 7.85
CA LEU A 73 8.74 5.61 7.06
C LEU A 73 8.57 6.86 6.19
N GLU A 74 9.00 8.03 6.68
CA GLU A 74 9.07 9.26 5.90
C GLU A 74 10.04 9.13 4.71
N SER A 75 11.24 8.54 4.91
CA SER A 75 12.20 8.37 3.82
C SER A 75 11.74 7.39 2.73
N PHE A 76 10.88 6.43 3.08
CA PHE A 76 10.23 5.53 2.11
C PHE A 76 8.97 6.14 1.48
N GLY A 77 8.52 7.31 1.93
CA GLY A 77 7.29 7.95 1.46
C GLY A 77 6.00 7.37 2.04
N LEU A 78 6.08 6.45 3.00
CA LEU A 78 4.92 5.85 3.69
C LEU A 78 4.27 6.83 4.66
N TYR A 79 5.06 7.73 5.23
CA TYR A 79 4.61 8.86 6.05
C TYR A 79 4.93 10.18 5.34
N ARG A 80 4.08 11.17 5.57
CA ARG A 80 4.35 12.57 5.21
C ARG A 80 5.12 13.25 6.35
N ASP A 81 5.76 14.37 6.03
CA ASP A 81 6.43 15.26 6.99
C ASP A 81 5.57 15.66 8.20
N ASN A 82 4.27 15.81 8.00
CA ASN A 82 3.27 16.11 9.02
C ASN A 82 2.89 14.90 9.90
N GLY A 83 3.56 13.75 9.73
CA GLY A 83 3.38 12.54 10.51
C GLY A 83 2.12 11.73 10.17
N ARG A 84 1.41 12.07 9.09
CA ARG A 84 0.25 11.31 8.60
C ARG A 84 0.71 10.24 7.60
N GLU A 85 0.01 9.11 7.60
CA GLU A 85 0.15 8.10 6.54
C GLU A 85 -0.07 8.73 5.16
N HIS A 86 0.77 8.35 4.20
CA HIS A 86 0.73 8.89 2.84
C HIS A 86 -0.58 8.55 2.12
N PHE A 87 -1.01 7.30 2.26
CA PHE A 87 -2.16 6.69 1.58
C PHE A 87 -3.49 6.85 2.34
N ARG A 88 -3.57 7.82 3.27
CA ARG A 88 -4.72 8.00 4.16
C ARG A 88 -6.07 7.95 3.41
N GLY A 89 -6.87 6.91 3.69
CA GLY A 89 -8.18 6.69 3.07
C GLY A 89 -8.13 6.22 1.61
N MET A 90 -7.06 5.54 1.21
CA MET A 90 -6.90 4.94 -0.10
C MET A 90 -6.94 3.41 -0.01
N VAL A 91 -7.49 2.77 -1.03
CA VAL A 91 -7.17 1.37 -1.31
C VAL A 91 -5.76 1.31 -1.89
N THR A 92 -5.02 0.26 -1.56
CA THR A 92 -3.60 0.14 -1.91
C THR A 92 -3.30 -1.21 -2.52
N VAL A 93 -2.36 -1.26 -3.46
CA VAL A 93 -1.78 -2.51 -3.96
C VAL A 93 -0.26 -2.41 -3.97
N PRO A 94 0.46 -3.46 -3.55
CA PRO A 94 1.92 -3.50 -3.66
C PRO A 94 2.36 -3.59 -5.12
N LEU A 95 3.46 -2.91 -5.42
CA LEU A 95 4.18 -3.00 -6.69
C LEU A 95 5.44 -3.81 -6.48
N HIS A 96 5.70 -4.75 -7.39
CA HIS A 96 6.76 -5.73 -7.22
C HIS A 96 7.92 -5.50 -8.19
N SER A 97 9.13 -5.81 -7.77
CA SER A 97 10.24 -6.07 -8.69
C SER A 97 10.01 -7.37 -9.45
N THR A 98 10.79 -7.60 -10.51
CA THR A 98 10.83 -8.90 -11.21
C THR A 98 11.34 -10.04 -10.32
N SER A 99 12.04 -9.74 -9.23
CA SER A 99 12.42 -10.72 -8.20
C SER A 99 11.32 -10.98 -7.15
N GLY A 100 10.14 -10.38 -7.31
CA GLY A 100 8.98 -10.57 -6.43
C GLY A 100 9.01 -9.76 -5.14
N GLN A 101 9.97 -8.86 -4.96
CA GLN A 101 10.06 -8.01 -3.77
C GLN A 101 9.13 -6.81 -3.89
N VAL A 102 8.47 -6.42 -2.79
CA VAL A 102 7.65 -5.19 -2.78
C VAL A 102 8.57 -3.98 -2.81
N GLY A 103 8.66 -3.33 -3.97
CA GLY A 103 9.49 -2.15 -4.21
C GLY A 103 8.72 -0.84 -4.08
N GLY A 104 7.39 -0.89 -4.06
CA GLY A 104 6.53 0.28 -4.10
C GLY A 104 5.09 -0.02 -3.73
N ILE A 105 4.30 1.04 -3.59
CA ILE A 105 2.87 0.94 -3.29
C ILE A 105 2.13 1.93 -4.18
N TYR A 106 1.09 1.44 -4.84
CA TYR A 106 0.10 2.26 -5.52
C TYR A 106 -1.11 2.45 -4.61
N GLY A 107 -1.69 3.65 -4.61
CA GLY A 107 -2.88 3.97 -3.84
C GLY A 107 -3.93 4.73 -4.64
N ARG A 108 -5.20 4.35 -4.48
CA ARG A 108 -6.36 4.99 -5.09
C ARG A 108 -7.32 5.46 -4.00
N ARG A 109 -7.66 6.74 -4.03
CA ARG A 109 -8.61 7.35 -3.10
C ARG A 109 -10.03 6.85 -3.38
N ILE A 110 -10.73 6.42 -2.32
CA ILE A 110 -12.12 5.94 -2.43
C ILE A 110 -13.16 7.03 -2.18
N ASP A 111 -12.76 8.12 -1.50
CA ASP A 111 -13.63 9.26 -1.18
C ASP A 111 -12.97 10.55 -1.66
N MET A 112 -13.58 11.18 -2.66
CA MET A 112 -13.10 12.39 -3.32
C MET A 112 -13.66 13.68 -2.73
N SER A 113 -14.61 13.59 -1.79
CA SER A 113 -15.32 14.75 -1.24
C SER A 113 -14.40 15.75 -0.53
N ASN A 114 -13.29 15.26 0.03
CA ASN A 114 -12.31 16.05 0.78
C ASN A 114 -11.17 16.62 -0.09
N GLY A 115 -11.25 16.48 -1.41
CA GLY A 115 -10.22 16.90 -2.36
C GLY A 115 -8.90 16.12 -2.22
N GLY A 116 -7.86 16.63 -2.89
CA GLY A 116 -6.52 16.03 -2.91
C GLY A 116 -6.32 15.00 -4.02
N PRO A 117 -5.12 14.38 -4.09
CA PRO A 117 -4.78 13.48 -5.19
C PRO A 117 -5.66 12.23 -5.20
N ILE A 118 -6.15 11.89 -6.40
CA ILE A 118 -6.98 10.72 -6.67
C ILE A 118 -6.13 9.45 -6.57
N GLU A 119 -4.92 9.53 -7.09
CA GLU A 119 -3.95 8.44 -7.15
C GLU A 119 -2.63 8.91 -6.56
N GLN A 120 -1.92 7.99 -5.94
CA GLN A 120 -0.59 8.20 -5.36
C GLN A 120 0.26 6.96 -5.60
N HIS A 121 1.57 7.18 -5.72
CA HIS A 121 2.54 6.12 -5.89
C HIS A 121 3.82 6.49 -5.13
N ILE A 122 4.42 5.50 -4.46
CA ILE A 122 5.74 5.59 -3.86
C ILE A 122 6.60 4.40 -4.27
N GLY A 123 7.91 4.59 -4.25
CA GLY A 123 8.87 3.52 -4.53
C GLY A 123 8.96 3.19 -6.02
N GLN A 124 9.23 1.91 -6.31
CA GLN A 124 9.44 1.37 -7.66
C GLN A 124 8.73 0.02 -7.81
N GLY A 125 8.59 -0.45 -9.05
CA GLY A 125 8.05 -1.78 -9.33
C GLY A 125 6.85 -1.72 -10.27
N ILE A 126 6.35 -2.90 -10.59
CA ILE A 126 5.35 -3.12 -11.64
C ILE A 126 4.18 -3.90 -11.03
N PHE A 127 2.97 -3.48 -11.34
CA PHE A 127 1.77 -4.25 -11.01
C PHE A 127 1.80 -5.56 -11.81
N ASN A 128 1.58 -6.69 -11.15
CA ASN A 128 1.69 -8.02 -11.77
C ASN A 128 3.07 -8.28 -12.44
N ALA A 129 4.18 -7.88 -11.81
CA ALA A 129 5.53 -8.06 -12.35
C ALA A 129 5.90 -9.51 -12.76
N ARG A 130 5.23 -10.52 -12.18
CA ARG A 130 5.40 -11.94 -12.56
C ARG A 130 5.03 -12.21 -14.01
N ALA A 131 4.10 -11.44 -14.59
CA ALA A 131 3.71 -11.60 -15.99
C ALA A 131 4.91 -11.47 -16.95
N LEU A 132 5.88 -10.61 -16.62
CA LEU A 132 7.08 -10.39 -17.43
C LEU A 132 8.01 -11.60 -17.55
N GLN A 133 7.87 -12.58 -16.66
CA GLN A 133 8.67 -13.82 -16.67
C GLN A 133 7.86 -15.02 -17.14
N GLN A 134 6.53 -14.91 -17.14
CA GLN A 134 5.61 -16.02 -17.41
C GLN A 134 5.06 -16.01 -18.83
N PHE A 135 4.97 -14.83 -19.46
CA PHE A 135 4.35 -14.66 -20.77
C PHE A 135 5.30 -13.97 -21.73
N ASP A 136 5.30 -14.43 -22.99
CA ASP A 136 6.07 -13.82 -24.07
C ASP A 136 5.46 -12.50 -24.56
N GLU A 137 4.17 -12.29 -24.30
CA GLU A 137 3.42 -11.09 -24.63
C GLU A 137 2.75 -10.51 -23.39
N CYS A 138 2.82 -9.19 -23.24
CA CYS A 138 2.23 -8.46 -22.11
C CYS A 138 1.40 -7.28 -22.60
N ILE A 139 0.23 -7.09 -21.99
CA ILE A 139 -0.58 -5.87 -22.19
C ILE A 139 -0.04 -4.79 -21.25
N VAL A 140 0.41 -3.68 -21.82
CA VAL A 140 0.80 -2.48 -21.07
C VAL A 140 -0.37 -1.52 -21.04
N THR A 141 -0.76 -1.10 -19.85
CA THR A 141 -1.86 -0.15 -19.64
C THR A 141 -1.33 1.21 -19.20
N THR A 142 -2.18 2.23 -19.30
CA THR A 142 -1.84 3.60 -18.87
C THR A 142 -1.77 3.72 -17.35
N THR A 143 -2.60 2.96 -16.63
CA THR A 143 -2.69 3.04 -15.16
C THR A 143 -2.71 1.66 -14.50
N VAL A 144 -2.39 1.62 -13.21
CA VAL A 144 -2.51 0.40 -12.38
C VAL A 144 -3.96 -0.06 -12.29
N LEU A 145 -4.95 0.85 -12.29
CA LEU A 145 -6.36 0.48 -12.28
C LEU A 145 -6.75 -0.27 -13.55
N ASP A 146 -6.31 0.20 -14.71
CA ASP A 146 -6.59 -0.45 -15.99
C ASP A 146 -5.95 -1.84 -16.05
N ALA A 147 -4.75 -2.02 -15.49
CA ALA A 147 -4.14 -3.36 -15.40
C ALA A 147 -4.86 -4.24 -14.38
N TRP A 148 -5.34 -3.65 -13.29
CA TRP A 148 -6.04 -4.35 -12.22
C TRP A 148 -7.37 -4.94 -12.71
N THR A 149 -8.10 -4.28 -13.62
CA THR A 149 -9.33 -4.85 -14.19
C THR A 149 -9.09 -6.09 -15.06
N PHE A 150 -7.88 -6.33 -15.58
CA PHE A 150 -7.54 -7.60 -16.26
C PHE A 150 -7.18 -8.72 -15.29
N TYR A 151 -6.85 -8.37 -14.04
CA TYR A 151 -6.46 -9.33 -13.01
C TYR A 151 -7.64 -9.74 -12.12
N ALA A 152 -8.49 -8.76 -11.76
CA ALA A 152 -9.61 -8.93 -10.83
C ALA A 152 -10.78 -9.71 -11.46
#